data_AF-A0A4Z0ECF4-F1
#
_entry.id   AF-A0A4Z0ECF4-F1
#
_cell.length_a   1.000
_cell.length_b   1.000
_cell.length_c   1.000
_cell.angle_alpha   90.00
_cell.angle_beta   90.00
_cell.angle_gamma   90.00
#
_symmetry.space_group_name_H-M   'P 1'
#
loop_
_entity.id
_entity.type
_entity.pdbx_description
1 polymer ?
#
loop_
_entity_poly.entity_id
_entity_poly.type
_entity_poly.pdbx_seq_one_letter_code
_entity_poly.pdbx_strand_id
1 'polypeptide(L)' 'MDGIGTGIDWDETNEPAYLDGRRAAERREGADSNPHESGSDDHRLWQAGHASVTAPDVVADKVGDFA' A
#
# COMPACT_ATOMS: atom_id res chain seq x y z
N MET A 1 6.15 21.43 -15.45
CA MET A 1 4.99 20.88 -14.73
C MET A 1 5.56 20.30 -13.46
N ASP A 2 5.41 21.03 -12.37
CA ASP A 2 5.93 20.67 -11.06
C ASP A 2 5.02 19.60 -10.45
N GLY A 3 5.46 18.34 -10.52
CA GLY A 3 4.78 17.20 -9.91
C GLY A 3 5.33 16.98 -8.51
N ILE A 4 4.49 17.20 -7.51
CA ILE A 4 4.79 17.09 -6.08
C ILE A 4 5.00 15.62 -5.70
N GLY A 5 6.16 15.31 -5.13
CA GLY A 5 6.35 14.20 -4.19
C GLY A 5 6.77 12.86 -4.79
N THR A 6 7.91 12.36 -4.32
CA THR A 6 8.32 10.94 -4.30
C THR A 6 7.25 10.08 -3.63
N GLY A 7 6.23 9.69 -4.38
CA GLY A 7 5.14 8.83 -3.94
C GLY A 7 4.50 8.21 -5.17
N ILE A 8 4.49 6.88 -5.18
CA ILE A 8 3.82 5.96 -6.12
C ILE A 8 3.07 6.71 -7.23
N ASP A 9 3.68 6.76 -8.42
CA ASP A 9 3.08 7.43 -9.57
C ASP A 9 1.67 6.85 -9.84
N TRP A 10 0.78 7.65 -10.44
CA TRP A 10 -0.57 7.20 -10.77
C TRP A 10 -0.56 5.92 -11.63
N ASP A 11 0.50 5.75 -12.42
CA ASP A 11 0.80 4.52 -13.18
C ASP A 11 1.12 3.32 -12.27
N GLU A 12 1.92 3.49 -11.21
CA GLU A 12 2.27 2.44 -10.24
C GLU A 12 1.04 1.92 -9.47
N THR A 13 0.04 2.76 -9.18
CA THR A 13 -1.21 2.29 -8.53
C THR A 13 -2.14 1.48 -9.44
N ASN A 14 -1.91 1.52 -10.75
CA ASN A 14 -2.60 0.69 -11.73
C ASN A 14 -1.84 -0.59 -12.06
N GLU A 15 -0.63 -0.77 -11.52
CA GLU A 15 0.16 -1.95 -11.79
C GLU A 15 -0.49 -3.21 -11.19
N PRO A 16 -0.37 -4.36 -11.89
CA PRO A 16 -0.98 -5.60 -11.46
C PRO A 16 -0.50 -6.03 -10.08
N ALA A 17 0.78 -5.81 -9.76
CA ALA A 17 1.36 -6.12 -8.46
C ALA A 17 0.70 -5.30 -7.32
N TYR A 18 0.51 -3.99 -7.53
CA TYR A 18 -0.17 -3.13 -6.56
C TYR A 18 -1.62 -3.56 -6.33
N LEU A 19 -2.37 -3.79 -7.41
CA LEU A 19 -3.77 -4.20 -7.32
C LEU A 19 -3.94 -5.57 -6.67
N ASP A 20 -2.99 -6.49 -6.89
CA ASP A 20 -2.98 -7.79 -6.26
C ASP A 20 -2.73 -7.69 -4.75
N GLY A 21 -1.74 -6.90 -4.33
CA GLY A 21 -1.49 -6.62 -2.92
C GLY A 21 -2.68 -6.00 -2.20
N ARG A 22 -3.38 -5.07 -2.85
CA ARG A 22 -4.62 -4.48 -2.32
C ARG A 22 -5.72 -5.52 -2.12
N ARG A 23 -5.93 -6.40 -3.09
CA ARG A 23 -6.92 -7.49 -3.00
C ARG A 23 -6.56 -8.51 -1.92
N ALA A 24 -5.28 -8.83 -1.78
CA ALA A 24 -4.79 -9.72 -0.71
C ALA A 24 -5.09 -9.12 0.67
N ALA A 25 -4.84 -7.83 0.86
CA ALA A 25 -5.21 -7.11 2.07
C ALA A 25 -6.73 -7.07 2.33
N GLU A 26 -7.54 -6.84 1.30
CA GLU A 26 -9.01 -6.91 1.38
C GLU A 26 -9.50 -8.30 1.82
N ARG A 27 -8.79 -9.37 1.43
CA ARG A 27 -9.03 -10.75 1.88
C ARG A 27 -8.44 -11.08 3.25
N ARG A 28 -7.76 -10.13 3.91
CA ARG A 28 -7.05 -10.30 5.19
C ARG A 28 -5.87 -11.26 5.11
N GLU A 29 -5.27 -11.41 3.94
CA GLU A 29 -4.01 -12.13 3.79
C GLU A 29 -2.87 -11.32 4.43
N GLY A 30 -1.85 -12.00 4.97
CA GLY A 30 -0.70 -11.33 5.57
C GLY A 30 0.26 -10.76 4.52
N ALA A 31 1.09 -9.79 4.89
CA ALA A 31 2.09 -9.24 3.99
C ALA A 31 3.14 -10.27 3.54
N ASP A 32 3.31 -11.35 4.32
CA ASP A 32 4.17 -12.50 4.00
C ASP A 32 3.64 -13.36 2.85
N SER A 33 2.38 -13.16 2.42
CA SER A 33 1.79 -13.85 1.27
C SER A 33 2.24 -13.27 -0.08
N ASN A 34 3.08 -12.23 -0.07
CA ASN A 34 3.60 -11.61 -1.29
C ASN A 34 4.32 -12.66 -2.17
N PRO A 35 3.83 -12.94 -3.40
CA PRO A 35 4.42 -13.96 -4.26
C PRO A 35 5.70 -13.49 -4.97
N HIS A 36 6.02 -12.20 -4.91
CA HIS A 36 7.14 -11.60 -5.62
C HIS A 36 8.44 -11.69 -4.81
N GLU A 37 9.57 -11.82 -5.50
CA GLU A 37 10.89 -11.90 -4.87
C GLU A 37 11.19 -10.64 -4.04
N SER A 38 11.68 -10.83 -2.82
CA SER A 38 12.05 -9.71 -1.94
C SER A 38 13.12 -8.82 -2.60
N GLY A 39 12.83 -7.52 -2.69
CA GLY A 39 13.71 -6.53 -3.32
C GLY A 39 13.40 -6.24 -4.79
N SER A 40 12.46 -6.95 -5.41
CA SER A 40 11.91 -6.58 -6.73
C SER A 40 10.93 -5.40 -6.64
N ASP A 41 10.77 -4.67 -7.74
CA ASP A 41 9.80 -3.57 -7.82
C ASP A 41 8.37 -4.07 -7.63
N ASP A 42 8.01 -5.23 -8.20
CA ASP A 42 6.72 -5.88 -7.98
C ASP A 42 6.48 -6.18 -6.49
N HIS A 43 7.50 -6.62 -5.77
CA HIS A 43 7.39 -6.85 -4.33
C HIS A 43 7.10 -5.55 -3.57
N ARG A 44 7.75 -4.45 -3.95
CA ARG A 44 7.49 -3.11 -3.37
C ARG A 44 6.06 -2.64 -3.67
N LEU A 45 5.62 -2.79 -4.91
CA LEU A 45 4.28 -2.38 -5.37
C LEU A 45 3.18 -3.19 -4.69
N TRP A 46 3.36 -4.51 -4.58
CA TRP A 46 2.43 -5.38 -3.86
C TRP A 46 2.35 -4.99 -2.39
N GLN A 47 3.48 -4.76 -1.71
CA GLN A 47 3.47 -4.30 -0.32
C GLN A 47 2.75 -2.96 -0.15
N ALA A 48 2.97 -2.02 -1.08
CA ALA A 48 2.29 -0.73 -1.05
C ALA A 48 0.78 -0.86 -1.24
N GLY A 49 0.35 -1.71 -2.18
CA GLY A 49 -1.07 -2.02 -2.40
C GLY A 49 -1.70 -2.66 -1.17
N HIS A 50 -1.00 -3.60 -0.53
CA HIS A 50 -1.45 -4.25 0.70
C HIS A 50 -1.59 -3.26 1.86
N ALA A 51 -0.57 -2.44 2.07
CA ALA A 51 -0.54 -1.40 3.11
C ALA A 51 -1.65 -0.35 2.91
N SER A 52 -2.06 -0.06 1.67
CA SER A 52 -3.15 0.90 1.41
C SER A 52 -4.50 0.51 2.05
N VAL A 53 -4.69 -0.78 2.39
CA VAL A 53 -5.91 -1.32 3.01
C VAL A 53 -5.65 -1.75 4.45
N THR A 54 -4.47 -2.31 4.73
CA THR A 54 -4.12 -2.81 6.08
C THR A 54 -3.50 -1.77 6.99
N ALA A 55 -3.12 -0.60 6.49
CA ALA A 55 -2.76 0.52 7.35
C ALA A 55 -4.05 1.18 7.86
N PRO A 56 -4.49 0.92 9.10
CA PRO A 56 -5.41 1.81 9.77
C PRO A 56 -4.67 3.13 9.91
N ASP A 57 -5.12 4.14 9.17
CA ASP A 57 -4.48 5.43 9.09
C ASP A 57 -4.00 5.95 10.46
N VAL A 58 -2.91 6.71 10.41
CA VAL A 58 -2.34 7.64 11.40
C VAL A 58 -3.37 8.69 11.92
N VAL A 59 -4.66 8.52 11.59
CA VAL A 59 -5.80 9.38 11.90
C VAL A 59 -6.49 9.01 13.23
N ALA A 60 -6.36 7.78 13.73
CA ALA A 60 -7.02 7.41 14.99
C ALA A 60 -6.38 8.08 16.24
N ASP A 61 -5.10 8.48 16.18
CA ASP A 61 -4.38 9.06 17.33
C ASP A 61 -4.58 10.59 17.48
N LYS A 62 -5.12 11.27 16.46
CA LYS A 62 -5.39 12.74 16.51
C LYS A 62 -6.85 13.13 16.80
N VAL A 63 -7.79 12.19 16.78
CA VAL A 63 -9.22 12.45 17.08
C VAL A 63 -9.56 12.15 18.56
N GLY A 64 -8.60 11.65 19.35
CA GLY A 64 -8.78 11.33 20.77
C GLY A 64 -8.54 12.47 21.77
N ASP A 65 -8.05 13.64 21.34
CA ASP A 65 -7.61 14.74 22.23
C ASP A 65 -8.39 16.04 22.01
N PHE A 66 -9.72 15.99 22.15
CA PHE A 66 -10.56 17.20 22.28
C PHE A 66 -11.72 16.97 23.29
N ALA A 67 -11.44 16.24 24.37
CA ALA A 67 -12.34 16.15 25.53
C ALA A 67 -12.13 17.32 26.50
#